data_AF-A0A4R4KSX8-F1
#
_entry.id   AF-A0A4R4KSX8-F1
#
_cell.length_a   1.000
_cell.length_b   1.000
_cell.length_c   1.000
_cell.angle_alpha   90.00
_cell.angle_beta   90.00
_cell.angle_gamma   90.00
#
_symmetry.space_group_name_H-M   'P 1'
#
loop_
_entity.id
_entity.type
_entity.pdbx_description
1 polymer ?
#
loop_
_entity_poly.entity_id
_entity_poly.type
_entity_poly.pdbx_seq_one_letter_code
_entity_poly.pdbx_strand_id
1 'polypeptide(L)'
;MHVRRTTGRLTAAIVAALAVGLTSAPTPVTAAPPATRLAAPSGDDEGGTPALRAQLDAASKGWLDAKAALERSTRRQQELNNQLKTVESELTARSSKVGEIAGVAYRTGRLGPVSALLNSGSPEGFLDRAAALATVASKEDRELRNLLKTKEEVTRTRSALATEIVEQRKQIAVMDKRKQQAERALEVAASAQSAPRATSSAPRGTSRSNARSAPRNSDGSFPPESCSVNDPTPANGCITPRMLNALQQTQAAGFTRYVSCYRPGGSGEHPKGRACDFAAQKGGFGGDATGGDRTYGDNLAAFHVRNADRLGVLYVIWYRQIWLPSSGWKSYSGANGDPSSDHTNHVHLSVY
;
A
#
# COMPACT_ATOMS: atom_id res chain seq x y z
N MET A 1 26.15 -33.22 -31.15
CA MET A 1 25.42 -34.13 -32.07
C MET A 1 24.93 -35.34 -31.29
N HIS A 2 23.62 -35.50 -31.15
CA HIS A 2 22.87 -36.75 -31.34
C HIS A 2 21.48 -36.60 -30.71
N VAL A 3 20.57 -36.18 -31.57
CA VAL A 3 19.11 -36.23 -31.39
C VAL A 3 18.70 -37.71 -31.41
N ARG A 4 17.85 -38.14 -30.46
CA ARG A 4 16.97 -39.29 -30.70
C ARG A 4 15.55 -38.95 -30.26
N ARG A 5 14.77 -38.58 -31.27
CA ARG A 5 13.32 -38.74 -31.31
C ARG A 5 13.03 -40.23 -31.41
N THR A 6 12.05 -40.72 -30.66
CA THR A 6 11.30 -41.92 -31.06
C THR A 6 9.81 -41.66 -30.93
N THR A 7 9.21 -41.76 -32.11
CA THR A 7 7.81 -41.79 -32.51
C THR A 7 6.95 -42.75 -31.70
N GLY A 8 5.66 -42.43 -31.63
CA GLY A 8 4.65 -43.25 -30.99
C GLY A 8 4.19 -44.43 -31.83
N ARG A 9 3.29 -45.21 -31.22
CA ARG A 9 2.45 -46.20 -31.89
C ARG A 9 1.05 -46.14 -31.31
N LEU A 10 0.11 -45.78 -32.16
CA LEU A 10 -1.31 -46.09 -32.04
C LEU A 10 -1.48 -47.61 -32.14
N THR A 11 -2.25 -48.19 -31.23
CA THR A 11 -2.86 -49.50 -31.41
C THR A 11 -4.31 -49.41 -30.98
N ALA A 12 -5.18 -49.44 -31.98
CA ALA A 12 -6.59 -49.74 -31.84
C ALA A 12 -6.73 -51.26 -31.66
N ALA A 13 -7.56 -51.69 -30.72
CA ALA A 13 -8.07 -53.07 -30.64
C ALA A 13 -9.56 -53.01 -30.26
N ILE A 14 -10.38 -53.55 -31.14
CA ILE A 14 -11.84 -53.68 -31.02
C ILE A 14 -12.17 -55.10 -30.53
N VAL A 15 -12.88 -55.14 -29.40
CA VAL A 15 -13.98 -56.05 -28.98
C VAL A 15 -13.77 -57.57 -28.98
N ALA A 16 -13.88 -58.15 -27.78
CA ALA A 16 -14.60 -59.39 -27.55
C ALA A 16 -15.48 -59.24 -26.29
N ALA A 17 -16.79 -59.25 -26.48
CA ALA A 17 -17.79 -59.21 -25.44
C ALA A 17 -17.99 -60.61 -24.85
N LEU A 18 -17.93 -60.71 -23.52
CA LEU A 18 -18.42 -61.85 -22.75
C LEU A 18 -19.28 -61.31 -21.61
N ALA A 19 -20.58 -61.49 -21.78
CA ALA A 19 -21.60 -61.16 -20.80
C ALA A 19 -21.60 -62.22 -19.68
N VAL A 20 -21.35 -61.77 -18.45
CA VAL A 20 -21.74 -62.50 -17.24
C VAL A 20 -22.62 -61.56 -16.44
N GLY A 21 -23.89 -61.93 -16.34
CA GLY A 21 -24.91 -61.18 -15.60
C GLY A 21 -24.66 -61.27 -14.10
N LEU A 22 -24.41 -60.12 -13.48
CA LEU A 22 -24.56 -59.89 -12.05
C LEU A 22 -25.64 -58.82 -11.90
N THR A 23 -26.80 -59.20 -11.40
CA THR A 23 -27.90 -58.30 -11.07
C THR A 23 -27.51 -57.48 -9.84
N SER A 24 -26.84 -56.35 -10.05
CA SER A 24 -26.71 -55.31 -9.03
C SER A 24 -27.97 -54.44 -9.07
N ALA A 25 -28.77 -54.51 -8.00
CA ALA A 25 -29.90 -53.62 -7.79
C ALA A 25 -29.42 -52.15 -7.85
N PRO A 26 -30.20 -51.21 -8.43
CA PRO A 26 -29.86 -49.80 -8.39
C PRO A 26 -29.96 -49.32 -6.94
N THR A 27 -28.82 -49.12 -6.28
CA THR A 27 -28.78 -48.29 -5.09
C THR A 27 -29.21 -46.89 -5.51
N PRO A 28 -30.27 -46.30 -4.93
CA PRO A 28 -30.60 -44.92 -5.21
C PRO A 28 -29.40 -44.08 -4.81
N VAL A 29 -28.77 -43.42 -5.79
CA VAL A 29 -27.87 -42.31 -5.52
C VAL A 29 -28.75 -41.22 -4.93
N THR A 30 -28.89 -41.21 -3.62
CA THR A 30 -29.37 -40.04 -2.89
C THR A 30 -28.36 -38.94 -3.20
N ALA A 31 -28.71 -38.06 -4.14
CA ALA A 31 -28.04 -36.78 -4.27
C ALA A 31 -28.01 -36.18 -2.87
N ALA A 32 -26.81 -35.93 -2.34
CA ALA A 32 -26.68 -35.20 -1.10
C ALA A 32 -27.51 -33.91 -1.24
N PRO A 33 -28.40 -33.59 -0.28
CA PRO A 33 -29.14 -32.35 -0.35
C PRO A 33 -28.14 -31.22 -0.59
N PRO A 34 -28.45 -30.22 -1.45
CA PRO A 34 -27.58 -29.08 -1.62
C PRO A 34 -27.31 -28.53 -0.23
N ALA A 35 -26.03 -28.51 0.18
CA ALA A 35 -25.66 -28.02 1.49
C ALA A 35 -26.21 -26.60 1.62
N THR A 36 -27.25 -26.45 2.44
CA THR A 36 -27.91 -25.18 2.68
C THR A 36 -26.86 -24.28 3.30
N ARG A 37 -26.42 -23.27 2.54
CA ARG A 37 -25.43 -22.32 3.05
C ARG A 37 -26.10 -21.49 4.13
N LEU A 38 -25.50 -21.45 5.32
CA LEU A 38 -25.92 -20.56 6.39
C LEU A 38 -25.60 -19.13 5.96
N ALA A 39 -26.65 -18.32 5.85
CA ALA A 39 -26.57 -16.93 5.43
C ALA A 39 -25.73 -16.10 6.42
N ALA A 40 -25.24 -14.96 5.96
CA ALA A 40 -24.61 -13.99 6.85
C ALA A 40 -25.62 -13.50 7.89
N PRO A 41 -25.17 -13.13 9.10
CA PRO A 41 -26.06 -12.55 10.09
C PRO A 41 -26.72 -11.28 9.56
N SER A 42 -27.99 -11.07 9.91
CA SER A 42 -28.73 -9.87 9.58
C SER A 42 -28.60 -8.85 10.72
N GLY A 43 -27.77 -7.80 10.57
CA GLY A 43 -27.68 -6.71 11.57
C GLY A 43 -26.28 -6.10 11.75
N ASP A 44 -26.10 -5.36 12.85
CA ASP A 44 -24.82 -4.76 13.28
C ASP A 44 -23.97 -5.77 14.08
N ASP A 45 -23.46 -6.78 13.36
CA ASP A 45 -22.72 -7.94 13.85
C ASP A 45 -21.18 -7.79 13.74
N GLU A 46 -20.66 -6.65 13.26
CA GLU A 46 -19.21 -6.35 13.18
C GLU A 46 -18.50 -6.30 14.55
N GLY A 47 -19.23 -6.61 15.63
CA GLY A 47 -18.73 -6.59 16.99
C GLY A 47 -18.36 -5.20 17.55
N GLY A 48 -18.32 -5.05 18.86
CA GLY A 48 -18.03 -3.77 19.52
C GLY A 48 -19.14 -2.72 19.38
N THR A 49 -18.86 -1.50 19.85
CA THR A 49 -19.83 -0.40 19.82
C THR A 49 -19.66 0.48 18.58
N PRO A 50 -20.70 1.21 18.15
CA PRO A 50 -20.57 2.21 17.08
C PRO A 50 -19.42 3.20 17.29
N ALA A 51 -19.23 3.66 18.54
CA ALA A 51 -18.15 4.57 18.90
C ALA A 51 -16.77 3.92 18.76
N LEU A 52 -16.63 2.62 19.05
CA LEU A 52 -15.38 1.89 18.82
C LEU A 52 -15.07 1.81 17.33
N ARG A 53 -16.04 1.35 16.52
CA ARG A 53 -15.87 1.19 15.07
C ARG A 53 -15.49 2.50 14.39
N ALA A 54 -16.17 3.60 14.74
CA ALA A 54 -15.86 4.94 14.24
C ALA A 54 -14.43 5.38 14.60
N GLN A 55 -13.98 5.11 15.83
CA GLN A 55 -12.61 5.41 16.26
C GLN A 55 -11.56 4.57 15.53
N LEU A 56 -11.85 3.29 15.29
CA LEU A 56 -10.97 2.38 14.54
C LEU A 56 -10.86 2.77 13.06
N ASP A 57 -11.97 3.13 12.39
CA ASP A 57 -11.95 3.66 11.01
C ASP A 57 -11.11 4.94 10.93
N ALA A 58 -11.41 5.93 11.78
CA ALA A 58 -10.71 7.21 11.79
C ALA A 58 -9.20 7.07 12.10
N ALA A 59 -8.86 6.21 13.07
CA ALA A 59 -7.47 5.95 13.43
C ALA A 59 -6.72 5.23 12.31
N SER A 60 -7.30 4.19 11.72
CA SER A 60 -6.66 3.38 10.69
C SER A 60 -6.49 4.16 9.38
N LYS A 61 -7.51 4.91 8.93
CA LYS A 61 -7.39 5.84 7.80
C LYS A 61 -6.31 6.86 8.01
N GLY A 62 -6.36 7.59 9.12
CA GLY A 62 -5.40 8.63 9.43
C GLY A 62 -3.96 8.11 9.54
N TRP A 63 -3.79 6.86 9.97
CA TRP A 63 -2.48 6.20 9.99
C TRP A 63 -1.99 5.86 8.57
N LEU A 64 -2.87 5.32 7.70
CA LEU A 64 -2.53 5.02 6.30
C LEU A 64 -2.20 6.29 5.51
N ASP A 65 -2.95 7.37 5.71
CA ASP A 65 -2.68 8.66 5.06
C ASP A 65 -1.35 9.26 5.50
N ALA A 66 -1.06 9.22 6.81
CA ALA A 66 0.21 9.70 7.35
C ALA A 66 1.38 8.84 6.87
N LYS A 67 1.21 7.52 6.77
CA LYS A 67 2.20 6.62 6.19
C LYS A 67 2.49 6.96 4.72
N ALA A 68 1.45 7.17 3.91
CA ALA A 68 1.62 7.55 2.51
C ALA A 68 2.34 8.91 2.37
N ALA A 69 2.00 9.88 3.23
CA ALA A 69 2.69 11.17 3.29
C ALA A 69 4.18 11.04 3.69
N LEU A 70 4.50 10.19 4.66
CA LEU A 70 5.87 9.91 5.07
C LEU A 70 6.69 9.27 3.92
N GLU A 71 6.12 8.30 3.22
CA GLU A 71 6.76 7.65 2.08
C GLU A 71 7.02 8.63 0.93
N ARG A 72 6.06 9.52 0.64
CA ARG A 72 6.26 10.61 -0.32
C ARG A 72 7.42 11.51 0.05
N SER A 73 7.42 12.00 1.29
CA SER A 73 8.45 12.91 1.78
C SER A 73 9.84 12.24 1.77
N THR A 74 9.89 10.94 2.07
CA THR A 74 11.13 10.15 1.98
C THR A 74 11.64 10.05 0.54
N ARG A 75 10.76 9.76 -0.44
CA ARG A 75 11.15 9.78 -1.86
C ARG A 75 11.64 11.16 -2.31
N ARG A 76 10.92 12.21 -1.90
CA ARG A 76 11.31 13.59 -2.24
C ARG A 76 12.66 13.97 -1.64
N GLN A 77 12.94 13.55 -0.40
CA GLN A 77 14.24 13.73 0.24
C GLN A 77 15.36 13.04 -0.55
N GLN A 78 15.13 11.82 -1.05
CA GLN A 78 16.12 11.10 -1.88
C GLN A 78 16.40 11.84 -3.20
N GLU A 79 15.35 12.34 -3.86
CA GLU A 79 15.51 13.18 -5.06
C GLU A 79 16.31 14.45 -4.78
N LEU A 80 16.00 15.15 -3.68
CA LEU A 80 16.69 16.37 -3.27
C LEU A 80 18.15 16.11 -2.90
N ASN A 81 18.47 14.98 -2.26
CA ASN A 81 19.85 14.57 -1.99
C ASN A 81 20.63 14.36 -3.29
N ASN A 82 20.04 13.68 -4.27
CA ASN A 82 20.66 13.48 -5.59
C ASN A 82 20.87 14.82 -6.31
N GLN A 83 19.87 15.72 -6.26
CA GLN A 83 19.98 17.06 -6.82
C GLN A 83 21.09 17.86 -6.14
N LEU A 84 21.14 17.84 -4.80
CA LEU A 84 22.15 18.54 -4.01
C LEU A 84 23.56 18.11 -4.40
N LYS A 85 23.80 16.80 -4.52
CA LYS A 85 25.08 16.26 -4.97
C LYS A 85 25.49 16.81 -6.34
N THR A 86 24.54 16.87 -7.28
CA THR A 86 24.79 17.42 -8.63
C THR A 86 25.12 18.91 -8.56
N VAL A 87 24.32 19.73 -7.88
CA VAL A 87 24.57 21.18 -7.81
C VAL A 87 25.81 21.54 -6.99
N GLU A 88 26.21 20.73 -6.01
CA GLU A 88 27.49 20.91 -5.29
C GLU A 88 28.70 20.63 -6.18
N SER A 89 28.60 19.62 -7.06
CA SER A 89 29.62 19.37 -8.08
C SER A 89 29.72 20.54 -9.07
N GLU A 90 28.59 21.06 -9.55
CA GLU A 90 28.57 22.24 -10.41
C GLU A 90 29.13 23.48 -9.70
N LEU A 91 28.80 23.67 -8.42
CA LEU A 91 29.31 24.77 -7.62
C LEU A 91 30.84 24.73 -7.58
N THR A 92 31.43 23.55 -7.38
CA THR A 92 32.89 23.35 -7.36
C THR A 92 33.51 23.73 -8.70
N ALA A 93 32.96 23.22 -9.80
CA ALA A 93 33.46 23.50 -11.15
C ALA A 93 33.37 25.00 -11.51
N ARG A 94 32.21 25.62 -11.26
CA ARG A 94 32.00 27.06 -11.53
C ARG A 94 32.85 27.95 -10.62
N SER A 95 33.06 27.54 -9.37
CA SER A 95 33.96 28.26 -8.44
C SER A 95 35.40 28.22 -8.93
N SER A 96 35.88 27.06 -9.41
CA SER A 96 37.20 26.93 -10.04
C SER A 96 37.31 27.87 -11.25
N LYS A 97 36.29 27.91 -12.11
CA LYS A 97 36.32 28.75 -13.32
C LYS A 97 36.38 30.24 -13.01
N VAL A 98 35.59 30.71 -12.05
CA VAL A 98 35.64 32.10 -11.59
C VAL A 98 36.96 32.39 -10.88
N GLY A 99 37.55 31.43 -10.18
CA GLY A 99 38.89 31.53 -9.60
C GLY A 99 39.99 31.73 -10.66
N GLU A 100 39.92 31.02 -11.79
CA GLU A 100 40.82 31.23 -12.93
C GLU A 100 40.70 32.65 -13.49
N ILE A 101 39.47 33.13 -13.71
CA ILE A 101 39.19 34.49 -14.21
C ILE A 101 39.78 35.53 -13.24
N ALA A 102 39.50 35.39 -11.95
CA ALA A 102 40.04 36.27 -10.92
C ALA A 102 41.58 36.23 -10.88
N GLY A 103 42.18 35.05 -11.05
CA GLY A 103 43.64 34.90 -11.10
C GLY A 103 44.28 35.56 -12.32
N VAL A 104 43.64 35.48 -13.50
CA VAL A 104 44.09 36.21 -14.69
C VAL A 104 43.99 37.72 -14.46
N ALA A 105 42.83 38.21 -14.00
CA ALA A 105 42.62 39.64 -13.72
C ALA A 105 43.61 40.18 -12.68
N TYR A 106 43.97 39.38 -11.68
CA TYR A 106 44.98 39.74 -10.67
C TYR A 106 46.38 39.88 -11.29
N ARG A 107 46.80 38.94 -12.15
CA ARG A 107 48.13 38.96 -12.78
C ARG A 107 48.28 40.05 -13.84
N THR A 108 47.24 40.31 -14.62
CA THR A 108 47.27 41.35 -15.67
C THR A 108 47.09 42.76 -15.11
N GLY A 109 46.52 42.87 -13.90
CA GLY A 109 46.30 44.14 -13.22
C GLY A 109 45.20 44.99 -13.88
N ARG A 110 44.79 46.04 -13.18
CA ARG A 110 43.67 46.91 -13.60
C ARG A 110 43.89 47.63 -14.94
N LEU A 111 45.14 47.86 -15.32
CA LEU A 111 45.50 48.54 -16.56
C LEU A 111 45.77 47.58 -17.72
N GLY A 112 45.82 46.26 -17.49
CA GLY A 112 46.18 45.26 -18.51
C GLY A 112 45.34 45.34 -19.78
N PRO A 113 43.99 45.30 -19.70
CA PRO A 113 43.12 45.44 -20.87
C PRO A 113 43.29 46.79 -21.59
N VAL A 114 43.52 47.88 -20.83
CA VAL A 114 43.76 49.22 -21.38
C VAL A 114 45.09 49.28 -22.14
N SER A 115 46.15 48.71 -21.57
CA SER A 115 47.45 48.58 -22.24
C SER A 115 47.38 47.69 -23.49
N ALA A 116 46.57 46.63 -23.48
CA ALA A 116 46.36 45.76 -24.65
C ALA A 116 45.64 46.50 -25.81
N LEU A 117 44.71 47.41 -25.48
CA LEU A 117 44.04 48.27 -26.45
C LEU A 117 44.99 49.34 -27.00
N LEU A 118 45.71 50.05 -26.13
CA LEU A 118 46.60 51.15 -26.53
C LEU A 118 47.81 50.70 -27.37
N ASN A 119 48.20 49.42 -27.28
CA ASN A 119 49.29 48.84 -28.08
C ASN A 119 48.83 48.35 -29.47
N SER A 120 47.72 48.87 -30.02
CA SER A 120 47.26 48.56 -31.37
C SER A 120 47.96 49.44 -32.42
N GLY A 121 48.49 48.84 -33.49
CA GLY A 121 49.22 49.56 -34.54
C GLY A 121 48.34 50.33 -35.54
N SER A 122 47.02 50.15 -35.51
CA SER A 122 46.07 50.87 -36.38
C SER A 122 44.69 51.05 -35.72
N PRO A 123 43.86 51.99 -36.21
CA PRO A 123 42.48 52.17 -35.74
C PRO A 123 41.61 50.93 -35.87
N GLU A 124 41.74 50.16 -36.96
CA GLU A 124 40.98 48.92 -37.17
C GLU A 124 41.39 47.85 -36.15
N GLY A 125 42.70 47.70 -35.91
CA GLY A 125 43.22 46.77 -34.91
C GLY A 125 42.82 47.12 -33.47
N PHE A 126 42.61 48.41 -33.18
CA PHE A 126 42.04 48.85 -31.91
C PHE A 126 40.60 48.33 -31.74
N LEU A 127 39.75 48.53 -32.76
CA LEU A 127 38.34 48.13 -32.74
C LEU A 127 38.18 46.61 -32.62
N ASP A 128 39.01 45.83 -33.33
CA ASP A 128 39.01 44.36 -33.23
C ASP A 128 39.35 43.88 -31.81
N ARG A 129 40.38 44.47 -31.18
CA ARG A 129 40.76 44.15 -29.79
C ARG A 129 39.68 44.57 -28.81
N ALA A 130 39.02 45.71 -29.03
CA ALA A 130 37.90 46.16 -28.21
C ALA A 130 36.71 45.21 -28.29
N ALA A 131 36.35 44.73 -29.49
CA ALA A 131 35.30 43.75 -29.68
C ALA A 131 35.64 42.40 -29.02
N ALA A 132 36.90 41.95 -29.11
CA ALA A 132 37.37 40.75 -28.44
C ALA A 132 37.28 40.87 -26.92
N LEU A 133 37.72 41.99 -26.34
CA LEU A 133 37.63 42.26 -24.90
C LEU A 133 36.17 42.34 -24.41
N ALA A 134 35.28 42.96 -25.17
CA ALA A 134 33.85 42.99 -24.86
C ALA A 134 33.25 41.57 -24.82
N THR A 135 33.67 40.71 -25.74
CA THR A 135 33.26 39.30 -25.76
C THR A 135 33.77 38.54 -24.53
N VAL A 136 35.02 38.76 -24.12
CA VAL A 136 35.59 38.17 -22.90
C VAL A 136 34.82 38.63 -21.67
N ALA A 137 34.60 39.94 -21.50
CA ALA A 137 33.86 40.49 -20.37
C ALA A 137 32.43 39.92 -20.28
N SER A 138 31.73 39.79 -21.42
CA SER A 138 30.39 39.18 -21.46
C SER A 138 30.40 37.70 -21.01
N LYS A 139 31.45 36.94 -21.37
CA LYS A 139 31.62 35.55 -20.92
C LYS A 139 31.93 35.48 -19.43
N GLU A 140 32.84 36.31 -18.92
CA GLU A 140 33.19 36.35 -17.50
C GLU A 140 32.00 36.72 -16.60
N ASP A 141 31.23 37.73 -17.01
CA ASP A 141 29.99 38.14 -16.33
C ASP A 141 28.94 37.00 -16.34
N ARG A 142 28.85 36.25 -17.44
CA ARG A 142 28.00 35.05 -17.49
C ARG A 142 28.48 33.96 -16.51
N GLU A 143 29.77 33.69 -16.41
CA GLU A 143 30.31 32.70 -15.47
C GLU A 143 30.06 33.11 -14.00
N LEU A 144 30.19 34.40 -13.69
CA LEU A 144 29.86 34.91 -12.35
C LEU A 144 28.38 34.76 -12.03
N ARG A 145 27.47 35.16 -12.93
CA ARG A 145 26.02 34.96 -12.74
C ARG A 145 25.66 33.49 -12.56
N ASN A 146 26.26 32.63 -13.38
CA ASN A 146 26.11 31.19 -13.28
C ASN A 146 26.53 30.65 -11.91
N LEU A 147 27.69 31.08 -11.39
CA LEU A 147 28.16 30.69 -10.06
C LEU A 147 27.18 31.16 -8.96
N LEU A 148 26.71 32.41 -9.03
CA LEU A 148 25.75 32.95 -8.06
C LEU A 148 24.44 32.16 -8.07
N LYS A 149 23.92 31.83 -9.26
CA LYS A 149 22.72 31.00 -9.41
C LYS A 149 22.91 29.61 -8.79
N THR A 150 24.05 28.96 -9.03
CA THR A 150 24.32 27.63 -8.43
C THR A 150 24.44 27.70 -6.91
N LYS A 151 25.01 28.78 -6.34
CA LYS A 151 25.01 29.00 -4.88
C LYS A 151 23.60 29.12 -4.31
N GLU A 152 22.72 29.85 -4.99
CA GLU A 152 21.31 29.97 -4.62
C GLU A 152 20.60 28.62 -4.71
N GLU A 153 20.83 27.86 -5.77
CA GLU A 153 20.26 26.51 -5.95
C GLU A 153 20.69 25.54 -4.84
N VAL A 154 21.96 25.53 -4.44
CA VAL A 154 22.45 24.73 -3.29
C VAL A 154 21.70 25.13 -2.02
N THR A 155 21.57 26.43 -1.74
CA THR A 155 20.88 26.95 -0.54
C THR A 155 19.41 26.54 -0.52
N ARG A 156 18.72 26.72 -1.65
CA ARG A 156 17.32 26.34 -1.82
C ARG A 156 17.10 24.83 -1.67
N THR A 157 17.96 24.01 -2.27
CA THR A 157 17.86 22.55 -2.17
C THR A 157 18.08 22.08 -0.74
N ARG A 158 19.05 22.65 0.00
CA ARG A 158 19.26 22.35 1.43
C ARG A 158 18.06 22.75 2.28
N SER A 159 17.46 23.91 2.02
CA SER A 159 16.25 24.36 2.71
C SER A 159 15.07 23.41 2.44
N ALA A 160 14.84 23.00 1.19
CA ALA A 160 13.81 22.03 0.84
C ALA A 160 14.03 20.69 1.56
N LEU A 161 15.27 20.23 1.66
CA LEU A 161 15.63 19.00 2.38
C LEU A 161 15.32 19.09 3.88
N ALA A 162 15.58 20.23 4.50
CA ALA A 162 15.20 20.48 5.90
C ALA A 162 13.68 20.46 6.08
N THR A 163 12.92 21.01 5.14
CA THR A 163 11.45 20.95 5.15
C THR A 163 10.93 19.51 5.08
N GLU A 164 11.51 18.67 4.21
CA GLU A 164 11.13 17.25 4.14
C GLU A 164 11.41 16.53 5.47
N ILE A 165 12.55 16.78 6.12
CA ILE A 165 12.85 16.17 7.43
C ILE A 165 11.82 16.56 8.50
N VAL A 166 11.36 17.81 8.50
CA VAL A 166 10.30 18.27 9.43
C VAL A 166 8.97 17.58 9.12
N GLU A 167 8.60 17.48 7.84
CA GLU A 167 7.38 16.79 7.41
C GLU A 167 7.42 15.30 7.79
N GLN A 168 8.54 14.61 7.60
CA GLN A 168 8.70 13.21 8.02
C GLN A 168 8.47 13.04 9.53
N ARG A 169 9.09 13.88 10.37
CA ARG A 169 8.90 13.85 11.83
C ARG A 169 7.45 14.09 12.22
N LYS A 170 6.79 15.04 11.56
CA LYS A 170 5.36 15.32 11.76
C LYS A 170 4.51 14.09 11.42
N GLN A 171 4.75 13.44 10.29
CA GLN A 171 3.96 12.28 9.89
C GLN A 171 4.18 11.07 10.81
N ILE A 172 5.41 10.84 11.28
CA ILE A 172 5.69 9.84 12.33
C ILE A 172 4.87 10.15 13.60
N ALA A 173 4.85 11.42 14.05
CA ALA A 173 4.06 11.81 15.22
C ALA A 173 2.54 11.65 15.00
N VAL A 174 2.04 11.89 13.78
CA VAL A 174 0.63 11.62 13.43
C VAL A 174 0.35 10.12 13.51
N MET A 175 1.22 9.28 12.92
CA MET A 175 1.09 7.82 12.98
C MET A 175 1.06 7.32 14.43
N ASP A 176 1.94 7.82 15.29
CA ASP A 176 1.95 7.46 16.72
C ASP A 176 0.66 7.86 17.44
N LYS A 177 0.16 9.08 17.18
CA LYS A 177 -1.13 9.54 17.74
C LYS A 177 -2.29 8.67 17.30
N ARG A 178 -2.33 8.27 16.02
CA ARG A 178 -3.39 7.39 15.47
C ARG A 178 -3.30 5.98 16.03
N LYS A 179 -2.08 5.45 16.19
CA LYS A 179 -1.85 4.18 16.90
C LYS A 179 -2.43 4.22 18.31
N GLN A 180 -2.05 5.23 19.09
CA GLN A 180 -2.53 5.38 20.47
C GLN A 180 -4.05 5.60 20.53
N GLN A 181 -4.63 6.33 19.57
CA GLN A 181 -6.08 6.49 19.47
C GLN A 181 -6.77 5.13 19.32
N ALA A 182 -6.30 4.27 18.41
CA ALA A 182 -6.88 2.95 18.21
C ALA A 182 -6.69 2.04 19.44
N GLU A 183 -5.50 2.01 20.03
CA GLU A 183 -5.22 1.19 21.21
C GLU A 183 -6.06 1.60 22.42
N ARG A 184 -6.22 2.91 22.68
CA ARG A 184 -7.11 3.42 23.74
C ARG A 184 -8.57 3.08 23.47
N ALA A 185 -9.04 3.19 22.23
CA ALA A 185 -10.41 2.84 21.89
C ALA A 185 -10.70 1.36 22.20
N LEU A 186 -9.75 0.47 21.86
CA LEU A 186 -9.83 -0.96 22.18
C LEU A 186 -9.80 -1.22 23.68
N GLU A 187 -8.96 -0.50 24.44
CA GLU A 187 -8.89 -0.62 25.89
C GLU A 187 -10.19 -0.20 26.59
N VAL A 188 -10.77 0.92 26.18
CA VAL A 188 -12.08 1.39 26.67
C VAL A 188 -13.17 0.36 26.37
N ALA A 189 -13.18 -0.17 25.14
CA ALA A 189 -14.14 -1.19 24.76
C ALA A 189 -13.97 -2.50 25.55
N ALA A 190 -12.73 -2.94 25.79
CA ALA A 190 -12.44 -4.13 26.58
C ALA A 190 -12.86 -3.96 28.06
N SER A 191 -12.66 -2.77 28.63
CA SER A 191 -13.03 -2.46 30.02
C SER A 191 -14.55 -2.38 30.22
N ALA A 192 -15.30 -2.04 29.17
CA ALA A 192 -16.75 -1.97 29.21
C ALA A 192 -17.46 -3.33 29.03
N GLN A 193 -16.71 -4.40 28.76
CA GLN A 193 -17.28 -5.72 28.47
C GLN A 193 -17.00 -6.73 29.60
N SER A 194 -18.01 -7.52 29.95
CA SER A 194 -17.88 -8.70 30.85
C SER A 194 -17.45 -9.97 30.11
N ALA A 195 -17.19 -9.90 28.81
CA ALA A 195 -16.84 -11.05 27.98
C ALA A 195 -15.40 -11.52 28.25
N PRO A 196 -15.12 -12.84 28.19
CA PRO A 196 -13.77 -13.35 28.39
C PRO A 196 -12.83 -12.75 27.34
N ARG A 197 -11.76 -12.11 27.82
CA ARG A 197 -10.66 -11.61 26.98
C ARG A 197 -10.08 -12.79 26.18
N ALA A 198 -9.70 -12.54 24.92
CA ALA A 198 -9.09 -13.59 24.10
C ALA A 198 -7.84 -14.14 24.81
N THR A 199 -7.88 -15.42 25.19
CA THR A 199 -6.73 -16.17 25.74
C THR A 199 -5.87 -16.78 24.63
N SER A 200 -6.32 -16.70 23.38
CA SER A 200 -5.62 -17.25 22.22
C SER A 200 -4.50 -16.34 21.73
N SER A 201 -3.34 -16.94 21.44
CA SER A 201 -2.25 -16.29 20.71
C SER A 201 -2.74 -15.76 19.35
N ALA A 202 -2.14 -14.68 18.86
CA ALA A 202 -2.37 -14.13 17.52
C ALA A 202 -2.49 -15.24 16.45
N PRO A 203 -3.37 -15.11 15.44
CA PRO A 203 -3.57 -16.13 14.42
C PRO A 203 -2.25 -16.43 13.71
N ARG A 204 -1.87 -17.71 13.64
CA ARG A 204 -0.64 -18.18 13.00
C ARG A 204 -0.96 -18.83 11.66
N GLY A 205 -1.13 -18.02 10.63
CA GLY A 205 -1.28 -18.49 9.24
C GLY A 205 0.04 -18.57 8.48
N THR A 206 0.08 -19.39 7.44
CA THR A 206 1.27 -19.64 6.61
C THR A 206 1.12 -19.14 5.16
N SER A 207 0.09 -18.34 4.85
CA SER A 207 -0.14 -17.83 3.50
C SER A 207 1.03 -16.99 2.99
N ARG A 208 1.50 -17.28 1.76
CA ARG A 208 2.61 -16.60 1.09
C ARG A 208 2.20 -15.88 -0.21
N SER A 209 0.90 -15.86 -0.52
CA SER A 209 0.37 -15.30 -1.77
C SER A 209 0.32 -13.78 -1.74
N ASN A 210 0.82 -13.14 -2.80
CA ASN A 210 0.77 -11.69 -2.99
C ASN A 210 -0.50 -11.29 -3.75
N ALA A 211 -1.24 -10.33 -3.22
CA ALA A 211 -2.31 -9.66 -3.92
C ALA A 211 -1.74 -8.67 -4.95
N ARG A 212 -2.50 -8.36 -6.01
CA ARG A 212 -2.28 -7.14 -6.79
C ARG A 212 -2.64 -5.93 -5.95
N SER A 213 -1.88 -4.85 -6.10
CA SER A 213 -2.14 -3.60 -5.36
C SER A 213 -3.40 -2.91 -5.89
N ALA A 214 -4.23 -2.40 -4.98
CA ALA A 214 -5.31 -1.49 -5.31
C ALA A 214 -4.75 -0.18 -5.89
N PRO A 215 -5.50 0.49 -6.79
CA PRO A 215 -5.10 1.78 -7.35
C PRO A 215 -4.81 2.81 -6.25
N ARG A 216 -3.80 3.65 -6.50
CA ARG A 216 -3.40 4.75 -5.63
C ARG A 216 -3.31 6.04 -6.44
N ASN A 217 -3.47 7.17 -5.76
CA ASN A 217 -3.22 8.48 -6.34
C ASN A 217 -1.73 8.62 -6.73
N SER A 218 -1.39 9.64 -7.54
CA SER A 218 0.00 9.94 -7.91
C SER A 218 0.88 10.23 -6.70
N ASP A 219 0.27 10.73 -5.63
CA ASP A 219 0.89 10.99 -4.35
C ASP A 219 1.01 9.70 -3.48
N GLY A 220 0.55 8.54 -3.96
CA GLY A 220 0.61 7.27 -3.25
C GLY A 220 -0.45 7.08 -2.15
N SER A 221 -1.31 8.06 -1.88
CA SER A 221 -2.47 7.87 -1.01
C SER A 221 -3.53 6.98 -1.66
N PHE A 222 -4.42 6.41 -0.86
CA PHE A 222 -5.61 5.76 -1.39
C PHE A 222 -6.67 6.81 -1.73
N PRO A 223 -7.30 6.74 -2.92
CA PRO A 223 -8.40 7.64 -3.24
C PRO A 223 -9.61 7.33 -2.33
N PRO A 224 -10.39 8.35 -1.92
CA PRO A 224 -11.69 8.08 -1.34
C PRO A 224 -12.56 7.38 -2.39
N GLU A 225 -13.29 6.36 -1.97
CA GLU A 225 -14.18 5.59 -2.84
C GLU A 225 -15.56 5.49 -2.20
N SER A 226 -16.59 5.62 -3.02
CA SER A 226 -17.97 5.39 -2.61
C SER A 226 -18.41 3.98 -2.97
N CYS A 227 -19.44 3.51 -2.26
CA CYS A 227 -20.21 2.33 -2.61
C CYS A 227 -20.81 2.52 -4.01
N SER A 228 -20.19 1.93 -5.03
CA SER A 228 -20.44 2.27 -6.44
C SER A 228 -20.42 1.07 -7.39
N VAL A 229 -19.96 -0.08 -6.92
CA VAL A 229 -19.96 -1.32 -7.70
C VAL A 229 -20.95 -2.29 -7.09
N ASN A 230 -21.80 -2.93 -7.90
CA ASN A 230 -22.71 -3.96 -7.41
C ASN A 230 -21.92 -5.05 -6.66
N ASP A 231 -22.37 -5.39 -5.46
CA ASP A 231 -21.76 -6.46 -4.69
C ASP A 231 -21.92 -7.80 -5.42
N PRO A 232 -20.83 -8.49 -5.80
CA PRO A 232 -20.89 -9.76 -6.51
C PRO A 232 -21.10 -10.97 -5.57
N THR A 233 -21.19 -10.75 -4.27
CA THR A 233 -21.54 -11.79 -3.29
C THR A 233 -23.07 -11.96 -3.22
N PRO A 234 -23.59 -12.95 -2.46
CA PRO A 234 -25.03 -13.13 -2.31
C PRO A 234 -25.77 -11.99 -1.58
N ALA A 235 -25.05 -10.96 -1.13
CA ALA A 235 -25.62 -9.74 -0.58
C ALA A 235 -26.21 -8.84 -1.67
N ASN A 236 -27.21 -8.04 -1.31
CA ASN A 236 -27.86 -7.10 -2.22
C ASN A 236 -27.44 -5.66 -1.86
N GLY A 237 -26.63 -5.03 -2.71
CA GLY A 237 -26.22 -3.64 -2.59
C GLY A 237 -24.92 -3.36 -3.34
N CYS A 238 -24.07 -2.50 -2.79
CA CYS A 238 -22.82 -2.10 -3.43
C CYS A 238 -21.60 -2.26 -2.53
N ILE A 239 -20.43 -2.32 -3.16
CA ILE A 239 -19.12 -2.26 -2.53
C ILE A 239 -18.27 -1.18 -3.22
N THR A 240 -17.16 -0.80 -2.58
CA THR A 240 -16.16 0.07 -3.20
C THR A 240 -15.34 -0.72 -4.24
N PRO A 241 -14.79 -0.06 -5.27
CA PRO A 241 -13.83 -0.68 -6.19
C PRO A 241 -12.65 -1.37 -5.49
N ARG A 242 -12.15 -0.80 -4.39
CA ARG A 242 -11.09 -1.38 -3.54
C ARG A 242 -11.54 -2.65 -2.85
N MET A 243 -12.76 -2.68 -2.31
CA MET A 243 -13.30 -3.90 -1.69
C MET A 243 -13.51 -4.98 -2.75
N LEU A 244 -13.98 -4.63 -3.95
CA LEU A 244 -14.05 -5.57 -5.07
C LEU A 244 -12.67 -6.14 -5.42
N ASN A 245 -11.64 -5.28 -5.51
CA ASN A 245 -10.28 -5.74 -5.75
C ASN A 245 -9.81 -6.72 -4.66
N ALA A 246 -10.01 -6.36 -3.39
CA ALA A 246 -9.64 -7.22 -2.27
C ALA A 246 -10.36 -8.57 -2.31
N LEU A 247 -11.67 -8.60 -2.56
CA LEU A 247 -12.44 -9.84 -2.75
C LEU A 247 -11.85 -10.71 -3.86
N GLN A 248 -11.58 -10.13 -5.04
CA GLN A 248 -11.01 -10.84 -6.17
C GLN A 248 -9.61 -11.38 -5.89
N GLN A 249 -8.76 -10.60 -5.21
CA GLN A 249 -7.41 -11.05 -4.85
C GLN A 249 -7.44 -12.15 -3.79
N THR A 250 -8.37 -12.09 -2.84
CA THR A 250 -8.60 -13.14 -1.84
C THR A 250 -9.04 -14.44 -2.51
N GLN A 251 -9.99 -14.38 -3.44
CA GLN A 251 -10.43 -15.55 -4.22
C GLN A 251 -9.32 -16.10 -5.11
N ALA A 252 -8.56 -15.24 -5.78
CA ALA A 252 -7.41 -15.63 -6.61
C ALA A 252 -6.30 -16.31 -5.80
N ALA A 253 -6.19 -16.01 -4.50
CA ALA A 253 -5.28 -16.67 -3.59
C ALA A 253 -5.78 -18.05 -3.08
N GLY A 254 -6.95 -18.52 -3.53
CA GLY A 254 -7.52 -19.82 -3.20
C GLY A 254 -8.54 -19.80 -2.05
N PHE A 255 -8.88 -18.62 -1.52
CA PHE A 255 -9.86 -18.47 -0.45
C PHE A 255 -11.27 -18.24 -1.04
N THR A 256 -11.92 -19.34 -1.44
CA THR A 256 -13.18 -19.31 -2.21
C THR A 256 -14.40 -19.79 -1.43
N ARG A 257 -14.32 -19.89 -0.09
CA ARG A 257 -15.48 -20.17 0.76
C ARG A 257 -16.50 -19.02 0.69
N TYR A 258 -17.68 -19.23 1.27
CA TYR A 258 -18.77 -18.26 1.25
C TYR A 258 -18.31 -16.88 1.76
N VAL A 259 -18.76 -15.82 1.10
CA VAL A 259 -18.45 -14.43 1.47
C VAL A 259 -19.73 -13.61 1.41
N SER A 260 -19.87 -12.64 2.30
CA SER A 260 -20.92 -11.64 2.23
C SER A 260 -20.32 -10.26 2.52
N CYS A 261 -20.57 -9.28 1.64
CA CYS A 261 -19.93 -7.96 1.73
C CYS A 261 -20.90 -6.85 2.13
N TYR A 262 -21.87 -6.49 1.32
CA TYR A 262 -22.78 -5.41 1.67
C TYR A 262 -23.87 -5.90 2.62
N ARG A 263 -24.20 -5.09 3.62
CA ARG A 263 -25.47 -5.17 4.34
C ARG A 263 -25.96 -3.77 4.70
N PRO A 264 -27.26 -3.47 4.53
CA PRO A 264 -27.80 -2.16 4.87
C PRO A 264 -27.94 -2.00 6.40
N GLY A 265 -27.72 -0.79 6.89
CA GLY A 265 -27.91 -0.43 8.30
C GLY A 265 -26.74 -0.79 9.21
N GLY A 266 -26.67 -0.17 10.38
CA GLY A 266 -25.51 -0.25 11.28
C GLY A 266 -24.51 0.89 11.07
N SER A 267 -23.49 0.92 11.92
CA SER A 267 -22.50 2.02 11.99
C SER A 267 -21.11 1.65 11.46
N GLY A 268 -20.95 0.39 11.08
CA GLY A 268 -19.70 -0.21 10.65
C GLY A 268 -19.34 0.04 9.19
N GLU A 269 -18.53 -0.86 8.65
CA GLU A 269 -17.93 -0.79 7.33
C GLU A 269 -18.72 -1.49 6.23
N HIS A 270 -19.57 -2.45 6.58
CA HIS A 270 -20.44 -3.14 5.62
C HIS A 270 -21.42 -2.19 4.89
N PRO A 271 -22.12 -1.25 5.55
CA PRO A 271 -23.05 -0.33 4.87
C PRO A 271 -22.36 0.68 3.96
N LYS A 272 -21.05 0.88 4.16
CA LYS A 272 -20.20 1.75 3.34
C LYS A 272 -19.66 1.00 2.12
N GLY A 273 -19.89 -0.32 2.02
CA GLY A 273 -19.35 -1.16 0.96
C GLY A 273 -17.86 -1.44 1.11
N ARG A 274 -17.30 -1.26 2.32
CA ARG A 274 -15.86 -1.32 2.61
C ARG A 274 -15.45 -2.56 3.41
N ALA A 275 -16.38 -3.48 3.63
CA ALA A 275 -16.10 -4.72 4.34
C ALA A 275 -16.67 -5.94 3.66
N CYS A 276 -16.03 -7.08 3.95
CA CYS A 276 -16.52 -8.41 3.63
C CYS A 276 -16.22 -9.37 4.78
N ASP A 277 -17.19 -10.22 5.08
CA ASP A 277 -17.03 -11.35 5.97
C ASP A 277 -16.81 -12.61 5.16
N PHE A 278 -15.68 -13.26 5.39
CA PHE A 278 -15.27 -14.48 4.71
C PHE A 278 -15.48 -15.67 5.63
N ALA A 279 -16.47 -16.50 5.34
CA ALA A 279 -16.81 -17.65 6.16
C ALA A 279 -15.61 -18.58 6.33
N ALA A 280 -15.32 -18.93 7.58
CA ALA A 280 -14.33 -19.92 7.89
C ALA A 280 -14.84 -21.31 7.51
N GLN A 281 -16.13 -21.60 7.57
CA GLN A 281 -16.69 -22.91 7.21
C GLN A 281 -17.12 -22.97 5.74
N LYS A 282 -17.10 -24.17 5.14
CA LYS A 282 -17.57 -24.36 3.75
C LYS A 282 -19.06 -24.08 3.58
N GLY A 283 -19.84 -24.35 4.63
CA GLY A 283 -21.29 -24.22 4.66
C GLY A 283 -21.80 -22.81 4.95
N GLY A 284 -20.95 -21.76 4.96
CA GLY A 284 -21.36 -20.41 5.32
C GLY A 284 -21.04 -20.05 6.78
N PHE A 285 -21.85 -19.16 7.35
CA PHE A 285 -21.64 -18.62 8.71
C PHE A 285 -22.26 -19.53 9.77
N GLY A 286 -21.56 -20.61 10.14
CA GLY A 286 -22.02 -21.55 11.18
C GLY A 286 -21.40 -21.28 12.56
N GLY A 287 -21.13 -22.34 13.31
CA GLY A 287 -20.57 -22.25 14.66
C GLY A 287 -19.09 -21.83 14.69
N ASP A 288 -18.51 -21.81 15.90
CA ASP A 288 -17.08 -21.56 16.10
C ASP A 288 -16.23 -22.41 15.15
N ALA A 289 -15.31 -21.78 14.42
CA ALA A 289 -14.41 -22.49 13.54
C ALA A 289 -13.41 -23.32 14.35
N THR A 290 -13.41 -24.62 14.11
CA THR A 290 -12.48 -25.59 14.71
C THR A 290 -11.72 -26.35 13.63
N GLY A 291 -10.68 -27.09 14.01
CA GLY A 291 -9.92 -27.96 13.10
C GLY A 291 -9.49 -27.27 11.79
N GLY A 292 -9.84 -27.88 10.65
CA GLY A 292 -9.47 -27.36 9.34
C GLY A 292 -10.12 -26.01 8.97
N ASP A 293 -11.27 -25.68 9.56
CA ASP A 293 -11.91 -24.38 9.32
C ASP A 293 -11.20 -23.26 10.08
N ARG A 294 -10.72 -23.56 11.30
CA ARG A 294 -9.81 -22.67 12.04
C ARG A 294 -8.52 -22.41 11.25
N THR A 295 -7.88 -23.47 10.74
CA THR A 295 -6.66 -23.35 9.92
C THR A 295 -6.88 -22.54 8.65
N TYR A 296 -8.04 -22.70 7.99
CA TYR A 296 -8.39 -21.90 6.82
C TYR A 296 -8.50 -20.41 7.18
N GLY A 297 -9.23 -20.08 8.27
CA GLY A 297 -9.36 -18.71 8.73
C GLY A 297 -8.03 -18.08 9.16
N ASP A 298 -7.16 -18.83 9.84
CA ASP A 298 -5.80 -18.37 10.20
C ASP A 298 -4.98 -18.00 8.95
N ASN A 299 -5.02 -18.85 7.92
CA ASN A 299 -4.34 -18.60 6.65
C ASN A 299 -4.91 -17.41 5.89
N LEU A 300 -6.23 -17.25 5.93
CA LEU A 300 -6.94 -16.13 5.30
C LEU A 300 -6.62 -14.80 6.00
N ALA A 301 -6.69 -14.77 7.33
CA ALA A 301 -6.30 -13.59 8.11
C ALA A 301 -4.84 -13.22 7.84
N ALA A 302 -3.93 -14.21 7.82
CA ALA A 302 -2.53 -13.97 7.46
C ALA A 302 -2.35 -13.43 6.03
N PHE A 303 -3.15 -13.88 5.07
CA PHE A 303 -3.15 -13.32 3.71
C PHE A 303 -3.51 -11.84 3.71
N HIS A 304 -4.60 -11.45 4.38
CA HIS A 304 -5.02 -10.06 4.45
C HIS A 304 -3.99 -9.18 5.16
N VAL A 305 -3.44 -9.63 6.29
CA VAL A 305 -2.38 -8.93 7.03
C VAL A 305 -1.12 -8.74 6.17
N ARG A 306 -0.65 -9.79 5.50
CA ARG A 306 0.52 -9.74 4.61
C ARG A 306 0.34 -8.77 3.45
N ASN A 307 -0.90 -8.64 2.95
CA ASN A 307 -1.25 -7.80 1.82
C ASN A 307 -1.90 -6.47 2.25
N ALA A 308 -1.81 -6.09 3.52
CA ALA A 308 -2.55 -4.96 4.07
C ALA A 308 -2.30 -3.65 3.30
N ASP A 309 -1.04 -3.36 2.99
CA ASP A 309 -0.68 -2.18 2.20
C ASP A 309 -1.13 -2.28 0.74
N ARG A 310 -1.21 -3.48 0.17
CA ARG A 310 -1.64 -3.66 -1.22
C ARG A 310 -3.15 -3.49 -1.35
N LEU A 311 -3.91 -3.96 -0.37
CA LEU A 311 -5.37 -3.96 -0.38
C LEU A 311 -5.97 -2.71 0.27
N GLY A 312 -5.16 -1.90 0.96
CA GLY A 312 -5.63 -0.74 1.72
C GLY A 312 -6.43 -1.15 2.94
N VAL A 313 -5.97 -2.16 3.68
CA VAL A 313 -6.67 -2.70 4.85
C VAL A 313 -6.69 -1.69 5.99
N LEU A 314 -7.89 -1.41 6.50
CA LEU A 314 -8.09 -0.67 7.73
C LEU A 314 -7.89 -1.60 8.93
N TYR A 315 -8.53 -2.76 8.90
CA TYR A 315 -8.38 -3.77 9.94
C TYR A 315 -8.86 -5.15 9.46
N VAL A 316 -8.40 -6.19 10.17
CA VAL A 316 -8.85 -7.57 10.01
C VAL A 316 -9.33 -8.07 11.36
N ILE A 317 -10.52 -8.64 11.47
CA ILE A 317 -10.98 -9.26 12.70
C ILE A 317 -11.07 -10.76 12.48
N TRP A 318 -10.46 -11.51 13.37
CA TRP A 318 -10.50 -12.96 13.35
C TRP A 318 -10.36 -13.52 14.76
N TYR A 319 -11.35 -14.29 15.16
CA TYR A 319 -11.37 -15.11 16.37
C TYR A 319 -11.06 -14.31 17.62
N ARG A 320 -11.92 -13.32 17.86
CA ARG A 320 -11.84 -12.41 19.02
C ARG A 320 -10.59 -11.53 19.02
N GLN A 321 -9.95 -11.35 17.88
CA GLN A 321 -8.76 -10.51 17.73
C GLN A 321 -8.94 -9.57 16.55
N ILE A 322 -8.42 -8.35 16.69
CA ILE A 322 -8.36 -7.37 15.61
C ILE A 322 -6.90 -7.09 15.28
N TRP A 323 -6.56 -7.11 14.00
CA TRP A 323 -5.30 -6.64 13.48
C TRP A 323 -5.45 -5.23 12.95
N LEU A 324 -4.56 -4.33 13.38
CA LEU A 324 -4.47 -2.96 12.90
C LEU A 324 -3.11 -2.74 12.22
N PRO A 325 -3.03 -2.00 11.10
CA PRO A 325 -1.76 -1.62 10.47
C PRO A 325 -0.79 -0.93 11.43
N SER A 326 -1.33 -0.20 12.41
CA SER A 326 -0.57 0.61 13.37
C SER A 326 0.01 -0.18 14.56
N SER A 327 -0.61 -1.30 14.94
CA SER A 327 -0.32 -1.96 16.24
C SER A 327 -0.35 -3.49 16.22
N GLY A 328 -0.64 -4.11 15.08
CA GLY A 328 -0.72 -5.56 14.96
C GLY A 328 -1.98 -6.14 15.62
N TRP A 329 -1.91 -7.41 16.02
CA TRP A 329 -3.02 -8.11 16.66
C TRP A 329 -3.27 -7.62 18.10
N LYS A 330 -4.52 -7.31 18.41
CA LYS A 330 -5.03 -6.92 19.72
C LYS A 330 -6.28 -7.74 20.04
N SER A 331 -6.63 -7.82 21.32
CA SER A 331 -7.91 -8.44 21.72
C SER A 331 -9.06 -7.61 21.17
N TYR A 332 -10.05 -8.30 20.61
CA TYR A 332 -11.31 -7.75 20.12
C TYR A 332 -12.41 -8.73 20.48
N SER A 333 -12.76 -8.76 21.76
CA SER A 333 -13.97 -9.44 22.20
C SER A 333 -15.13 -8.46 22.03
N GLY A 334 -16.31 -8.99 21.75
CA GLY A 334 -17.53 -8.20 21.71
C GLY A 334 -18.25 -8.46 20.41
N ALA A 335 -19.23 -9.34 20.42
CA ALA A 335 -20.55 -8.97 20.90
C ALA A 335 -21.28 -10.26 21.30
N ASN A 336 -22.29 -10.14 22.15
CA ASN A 336 -23.37 -11.11 22.40
C ASN A 336 -23.03 -12.59 22.74
N GLY A 337 -21.76 -12.99 22.77
CA GLY A 337 -21.32 -14.36 23.03
C GLY A 337 -21.63 -15.35 21.90
N ASP A 338 -21.85 -14.89 20.67
CA ASP A 338 -22.14 -15.74 19.51
C ASP A 338 -20.98 -15.75 18.48
N PRO A 339 -20.85 -16.83 17.67
CA PRO A 339 -19.69 -16.98 16.79
C PRO A 339 -19.49 -15.90 15.74
N SER A 340 -20.58 -15.26 15.30
CA SER A 340 -20.48 -14.22 14.27
C SER A 340 -19.99 -12.92 14.88
N SER A 341 -20.64 -12.46 15.94
CA SER A 341 -20.26 -11.22 16.61
C SER A 341 -18.88 -11.29 17.29
N ASP A 342 -18.46 -12.47 17.75
CA ASP A 342 -17.11 -12.74 18.25
C ASP A 342 -16.09 -13.12 17.15
N HIS A 343 -16.53 -13.13 15.88
CA HIS A 343 -15.71 -13.40 14.69
C HIS A 343 -14.97 -14.73 14.73
N THR A 344 -15.52 -15.74 15.38
CA THR A 344 -14.91 -17.07 15.48
C THR A 344 -15.32 -17.97 14.32
N ASN A 345 -16.35 -17.62 13.55
CA ASN A 345 -16.82 -18.37 12.38
C ASN A 345 -16.44 -17.75 11.03
N HIS A 346 -15.88 -16.54 11.00
CA HIS A 346 -15.46 -15.84 9.77
C HIS A 346 -14.31 -14.86 9.99
N VAL A 347 -13.55 -14.59 8.93
CA VAL A 347 -12.57 -13.50 8.90
C VAL A 347 -13.26 -12.26 8.34
N HIS A 348 -13.33 -11.21 9.14
CA HIS A 348 -13.83 -9.91 8.71
C HIS A 348 -12.67 -9.07 8.17
N LEU A 349 -12.87 -8.45 7.01
CA LEU A 349 -11.92 -7.55 6.37
C LEU A 349 -12.58 -6.20 6.17
N SER A 350 -11.92 -5.12 6.60
CA SER A 350 -12.29 -3.75 6.27
C SER A 350 -11.17 -3.05 5.49
N VAL A 351 -11.54 -2.28 4.46
CA VAL A 351 -10.60 -1.54 3.57
C VAL A 351 -10.90 -0.03 3.57
N TYR A 352 -9.89 0.77 3.15
CA TYR A 352 -9.89 2.24 3.19
C TYR A 352 -11.13 2.85 2.54
#